data_AF-R4UJ82-F1
#
_entry.id   AF-R4UJ82-F1
#
_cell.length_a   1.000
_cell.length_b   1.000
_cell.length_c   1.000
_cell.angle_alpha   90.00
_cell.angle_beta   90.00
_cell.angle_gamma   90.00
#
_symmetry.space_group_name_H-M   'P 1'
#
loop_
_entity.id
_entity.type
_entity.pdbx_description
1 polymer ?
#
loop_
_entity_poly.entity_id
_entity_poly.type
_entity_poly.pdbx_seq_one_letter_code
_entity_poly.pdbx_strand_id
1 'polypeptide(L)'
;MVLCLLVALSSDSKHSLKRVLKRNHGRGTAELNCDICEQMIQYVQQWLATGAAHDEIKKQIDAFCATLSWPINGLCQQYADQYLDQILKFLDSGITPEQVCIEIGLCTK
;
A
#
# COMPACT_ATOMS: atom_id res chain seq x y z
N MET A 1 -2.78 -30.62 -3.15
CA MET A 1 -2.13 -29.48 -3.80
C MET A 1 -3.10 -28.35 -4.18
N VAL A 2 -4.36 -28.62 -4.55
CA VAL A 2 -5.37 -27.57 -4.86
C VAL A 2 -5.91 -26.84 -3.60
N LEU A 3 -5.93 -27.51 -2.45
CA LEU A 3 -6.43 -26.95 -1.18
C LEU A 3 -5.57 -25.78 -0.63
N CYS A 4 -4.27 -25.70 -0.93
CA CYS A 4 -3.41 -24.59 -0.47
C CYS A 4 -3.72 -23.26 -1.18
N LEU A 5 -4.11 -23.29 -2.46
CA LEU A 5 -4.44 -22.08 -3.23
C LEU A 5 -5.76 -21.45 -2.75
N LEU A 6 -6.74 -22.27 -2.35
CA LEU A 6 -8.00 -21.79 -1.78
C LEU A 6 -7.82 -21.13 -0.41
N VAL A 7 -6.86 -21.62 0.39
CA VAL A 7 -6.52 -21.01 1.68
C VAL A 7 -5.75 -19.70 1.48
N ALA A 8 -4.85 -19.60 0.50
CA ALA A 8 -4.12 -18.37 0.20
C ALA A 8 -5.07 -17.20 -0.17
N LEU A 9 -6.09 -17.45 -1.00
CA LEU A 9 -7.09 -16.44 -1.39
C LEU A 9 -8.10 -16.10 -0.27
N SER A 10 -8.29 -17.00 0.71
CA SER A 10 -9.25 -16.79 1.81
C SER A 10 -8.61 -16.34 3.13
N SER A 11 -7.28 -16.40 3.25
CA SER A 11 -6.53 -15.93 4.41
C SER A 11 -6.26 -14.42 4.34
N ASP A 12 -6.04 -13.87 3.14
CA ASP A 12 -5.74 -12.45 2.94
C ASP A 12 -6.96 -11.55 3.29
N SER A 13 -8.14 -11.87 2.77
CA SER A 13 -9.38 -11.14 3.07
C SER A 13 -9.81 -11.23 4.55
N LYS A 14 -9.49 -12.32 5.26
CA LYS A 14 -9.89 -12.50 6.67
C LYS A 14 -8.95 -11.79 7.64
N HIS A 15 -7.67 -11.65 7.30
CA HIS A 15 -6.71 -10.92 8.13
C HIS A 15 -6.96 -9.41 8.08
N SER A 16 -7.17 -8.87 6.87
CA SER A 16 -7.48 -7.46 6.67
C SER A 16 -8.84 -7.08 7.27
N LEU A 17 -9.87 -7.92 7.11
CA LEU A 17 -11.19 -7.65 7.68
C LEU A 17 -11.21 -7.73 9.22
N LYS A 18 -10.46 -8.65 9.83
CA LYS A 18 -10.34 -8.71 11.30
C LYS A 18 -9.62 -7.49 11.89
N ARG A 19 -8.65 -6.91 11.17
CA ARG A 19 -7.98 -5.66 11.57
C ARG A 19 -8.92 -4.45 11.47
N VAL A 20 -9.75 -4.39 10.42
CA VAL A 20 -10.76 -3.34 10.21
C VAL A 20 -11.87 -3.42 11.27
N LEU A 21 -12.37 -4.63 11.57
CA LEU A 21 -13.48 -4.81 12.52
C LEU A 21 -13.09 -4.65 13.99
N LYS A 22 -11.80 -4.79 14.35
CA LYS A 22 -11.35 -4.66 15.76
C LYS A 22 -11.19 -3.20 16.21
N ARG A 23 -11.15 -2.23 15.29
CA ARG A 23 -11.01 -0.80 15.61
C ARG A 23 -12.30 -0.05 15.32
N ASN A 24 -13.24 -0.15 16.26
CA ASN A 24 -14.45 0.65 16.24
C ASN A 24 -14.63 1.35 17.59
N HIS A 25 -14.09 2.57 17.70
CA HIS A 25 -14.56 3.65 18.59
C HIS A 25 -13.82 4.95 18.23
N GLY A 26 -14.50 5.90 17.58
CA GLY A 26 -14.07 7.32 17.53
C GLY A 26 -12.78 7.65 16.77
N ARG A 27 -12.60 7.12 15.57
CA ARG A 27 -11.36 7.25 14.80
C ARG A 27 -11.17 8.66 14.22
N GLY A 28 -10.09 9.35 14.61
CA GLY A 28 -9.68 10.59 13.97
C GLY A 28 -9.21 10.36 12.52
N THR A 29 -9.28 11.39 11.67
CA THR A 29 -8.82 11.31 10.26
C THR A 29 -7.37 10.85 10.14
N ALA A 30 -6.51 11.23 11.09
CA ALA A 30 -5.11 10.81 11.15
C ALA A 30 -4.93 9.30 11.33
N GLU A 31 -5.70 8.67 12.22
CA GLU A 31 -5.61 7.22 12.46
C GLU A 31 -6.15 6.38 11.29
N LEU A 32 -7.10 6.95 10.52
CA LEU A 32 -7.59 6.32 9.30
C LEU A 32 -6.54 6.41 8.18
N ASN A 33 -5.92 7.58 8.02
CA ASN A 33 -4.86 7.79 7.02
C ASN A 33 -3.66 6.87 7.27
N CYS A 34 -3.26 6.71 8.54
CA CYS A 34 -2.19 5.80 8.92
C CYS A 34 -2.49 4.36 8.54
N ASP A 35 -3.71 3.87 8.83
CA ASP A 35 -4.14 2.52 8.49
C ASP A 35 -4.17 2.23 7.00
N ILE A 36 -4.65 3.20 6.22
CA ILE A 36 -4.72 3.09 4.76
C ILE A 36 -3.30 3.07 4.21
N CYS A 37 -2.42 3.94 4.72
CA CYS A 37 -1.03 3.97 4.33
C CYS A 37 -0.34 2.61 4.61
N GLU A 38 -0.42 2.09 5.83
CA GLU A 38 0.25 0.85 6.19
C GLU A 38 -0.21 -0.33 5.33
N GLN A 39 -1.51 -0.41 5.03
CA GLN A 39 -2.05 -1.43 4.14
C GLN A 39 -1.54 -1.28 2.71
N MET A 40 -1.49 -0.06 2.17
CA MET A 40 -0.92 0.17 0.84
C MET A 40 0.55 -0.26 0.80
N ILE A 41 1.35 0.11 1.80
CA ILE A 41 2.76 -0.28 1.84
C ILE A 41 2.93 -1.80 1.96
N GLN A 42 2.08 -2.48 2.74
CA GLN A 42 2.07 -3.95 2.82
C GLN A 42 1.78 -4.60 1.47
N TYR A 43 0.84 -4.07 0.68
CA TYR A 43 0.57 -4.60 -0.67
C TYR A 43 1.79 -4.43 -1.60
N VAL A 44 2.46 -3.28 -1.56
CA VAL A 44 3.67 -3.07 -2.35
C VAL A 44 4.79 -4.02 -1.91
N GLN A 45 4.96 -4.27 -0.62
CA GLN A 45 5.91 -5.28 -0.10
C GLN A 45 5.59 -6.68 -0.61
N GLN A 46 4.32 -7.07 -0.65
CA GLN A 46 3.91 -8.37 -1.19
C GLN A 46 4.25 -8.50 -2.67
N TRP A 47 4.06 -7.45 -3.47
CA TRP A 47 4.45 -7.46 -4.89
C TRP A 47 5.97 -7.54 -5.09
N LEU A 48 6.75 -6.85 -4.25
CA LEU A 48 8.20 -7.00 -4.29
C LEU A 48 8.64 -8.42 -3.91
N ALA A 49 7.96 -9.05 -2.94
CA ALA A 49 8.25 -10.41 -2.52
C ALA A 49 7.94 -11.49 -3.58
N THR A 50 7.09 -11.19 -4.58
CA THR A 50 6.87 -12.09 -5.74
C THR A 50 7.95 -11.95 -6.82
N GLY A 51 8.94 -11.07 -6.63
CA GLY A 51 9.99 -10.79 -7.60
C GLY A 51 9.58 -9.78 -8.68
N ALA A 52 8.52 -8.99 -8.43
CA ALA A 52 8.17 -7.90 -9.33
C ALA A 52 9.31 -6.87 -9.41
N ALA A 53 9.78 -6.59 -10.62
CA ALA A 53 10.76 -5.54 -10.84
C ALA A 53 10.14 -4.17 -10.52
N HIS A 54 10.93 -3.25 -9.98
CA HIS A 54 10.49 -1.88 -9.67
C HIS A 54 9.83 -1.18 -10.87
N ASP A 55 10.38 -1.39 -12.07
CA ASP A 55 9.83 -0.84 -13.32
C ASP A 55 8.42 -1.37 -13.65
N GLU A 56 8.10 -2.60 -13.25
CA GLU A 56 6.77 -3.19 -13.44
C GLU A 56 5.76 -2.56 -12.48
N ILE A 57 6.16 -2.34 -11.22
CA ILE A 57 5.32 -1.67 -10.22
C ILE A 57 5.03 -0.23 -10.66
N LYS A 58 6.04 0.47 -11.17
CA LYS A 58 5.91 1.83 -11.72
C LYS A 58 4.90 1.88 -12.86
N LYS A 59 5.03 0.98 -13.85
CA LYS A 59 4.07 0.89 -14.96
C LYS A 59 2.64 0.65 -14.51
N GLN A 60 2.43 -0.19 -13.49
CA GLN A 60 1.09 -0.44 -12.98
C GLN A 60 0.48 0.76 -12.27
N ILE A 61 1.29 1.51 -11.51
CA ILE A 61 0.85 2.76 -10.88
C ILE A 61 0.57 3.83 -11.94
N ASP A 62 1.40 3.95 -12.97
CA ASP A 62 1.18 4.87 -14.08
C ASP A 62 -0.14 4.56 -14.81
N ALA A 63 -0.36 3.28 -15.11
CA ALA A 63 -1.59 2.80 -15.74
C ALA A 63 -2.81 3.10 -14.84
N PHE A 64 -2.72 2.84 -13.53
CA PHE A 64 -3.76 3.16 -12.57
C PHE A 64 -4.09 4.66 -12.58
N CYS A 65 -3.09 5.53 -12.45
CA CYS A 65 -3.28 6.98 -12.46
C CYS A 65 -3.92 7.47 -13.78
N ALA A 66 -3.61 6.82 -14.92
CA ALA A 66 -4.22 7.14 -16.20
C ALA A 66 -5.70 6.75 -16.32
N THR A 67 -6.19 5.81 -15.51
CA THR A 67 -7.62 5.46 -15.46
C THR A 67 -8.47 6.49 -14.71
N LEU A 68 -7.84 7.37 -13.93
CA LEU A 68 -8.54 8.36 -13.13
C LEU A 68 -9.02 9.54 -13.99
N SER A 69 -10.13 10.14 -13.59
CA SER A 69 -10.66 11.35 -14.25
C SER A 69 -9.85 12.58 -13.87
N TRP A 70 -9.87 13.60 -14.73
CA TRP A 70 -9.31 14.91 -14.41
C TRP A 70 -10.07 15.57 -13.25
N PRO A 71 -9.39 16.27 -12.31
CA PRO A 71 -7.95 16.56 -12.23
C PRO A 71 -7.14 15.51 -11.45
N ILE A 72 -7.79 14.44 -11.00
CA ILE A 72 -7.22 13.45 -10.07
C ILE A 72 -6.07 12.68 -10.73
N ASN A 73 -6.15 12.42 -12.04
CA ASN A 73 -5.06 11.80 -12.79
C ASN A 73 -3.73 12.56 -12.67
N GLY A 74 -3.75 13.89 -12.80
CA GLY A 74 -2.55 14.72 -12.70
C GLY A 74 -1.97 14.73 -11.29
N LEU A 75 -2.83 14.78 -10.27
CA LEU A 75 -2.40 14.63 -8.88
C LEU A 75 -1.78 13.25 -8.66
N CYS A 76 -2.46 12.17 -9.05
CA CYS A 76 -1.96 10.80 -8.90
C CYS A 76 -0.56 10.63 -9.50
N GLN A 77 -0.37 11.11 -10.74
CA GLN A 77 0.92 11.10 -11.43
C GLN A 77 1.99 11.88 -10.63
N GLN A 78 1.67 13.10 -10.18
CA GLN A 78 2.61 13.90 -9.38
C GLN A 78 3.04 13.19 -8.09
N TYR A 79 2.11 12.55 -7.38
CA TYR A 79 2.43 11.80 -6.16
C TYR A 79 3.23 10.52 -6.47
N ALA A 80 2.89 9.81 -7.55
CA ALA A 80 3.66 8.64 -7.98
C ALA A 80 5.11 9.03 -8.30
N ASP A 81 5.32 10.06 -9.11
CA ASP A 81 6.66 10.57 -9.46
C ASP A 81 7.46 11.03 -8.24
N GLN A 82 6.79 11.66 -7.28
CA GLN A 82 7.46 12.21 -6.10
C GLN A 82 7.86 11.14 -5.08
N TYR A 83 7.03 10.13 -4.86
CA TYR A 83 7.18 9.23 -3.72
C TYR A 83 7.53 7.78 -4.09
N LEU A 84 7.17 7.31 -5.28
CA LEU A 84 7.26 5.88 -5.59
C LEU A 84 8.70 5.35 -5.55
N ASP A 85 9.65 6.05 -6.17
CA ASP A 85 11.05 5.61 -6.20
C ASP A 85 11.66 5.56 -4.79
N GLN A 86 11.27 6.49 -3.92
CA GLN A 86 11.71 6.51 -2.52
C GLN A 86 11.08 5.38 -1.71
N ILE A 87 9.78 5.12 -1.91
CA ILE A 87 9.06 4.02 -1.28
C ILE A 87 9.70 2.68 -1.67
N LEU A 88 9.96 2.44 -2.97
CA LEU A 88 10.58 1.21 -3.44
C LEU A 88 11.97 0.98 -2.83
N LYS A 89 12.80 2.03 -2.72
CA LYS A 89 14.09 1.97 -2.03
C LYS A 89 13.97 1.65 -0.54
N PHE A 90 12.98 2.25 0.15
CA PHE A 90 12.72 1.93 1.55
C PHE A 90 12.32 0.48 1.73
N LEU A 91 11.51 -0.05 0.83
CA LEU A 91 11.09 -1.44 0.89
C LEU A 91 12.23 -2.43 0.65
N ASP A 92 13.16 -2.13 -0.28
CA ASP A 92 14.39 -2.91 -0.45
C ASP A 92 15.29 -2.90 0.79
N SER A 93 15.27 -1.79 1.55
CA SER A 93 16.07 -1.64 2.78
C SER A 93 15.49 -2.35 4.01
N GLY A 94 14.34 -3.01 3.87
CA GLY A 94 13.68 -3.73 4.97
C GLY A 94 13.01 -2.81 5.99
N ILE A 95 12.71 -1.56 5.62
CA ILE A 95 11.92 -0.64 6.44
C ILE A 95 10.49 -1.16 6.62
N THR A 96 9.90 -0.93 7.80
CA THR A 96 8.52 -1.37 8.09
C THR A 96 7.47 -0.46 7.45
N PRO A 97 6.26 -0.96 7.17
CA PRO A 97 5.14 -0.13 6.67
C PRO A 97 4.86 1.11 7.54
N GLU A 98 4.90 0.93 8.86
CA GLU A 98 4.73 2.01 9.85
C GLU A 98 5.78 3.11 9.66
N GLN A 99 7.05 2.73 9.52
CA GLN A 99 8.14 3.69 9.31
C GLN A 99 7.96 4.47 8.00
N VAL A 100 7.62 3.81 6.88
CA VAL A 100 7.31 4.53 5.63
C VAL A 100 6.19 5.55 5.85
N CYS A 101 5.12 5.14 6.52
CA CYS A 101 3.95 5.98 6.76
C CYS A 101 4.22 7.16 7.71
N ILE A 102 5.16 7.01 8.65
CA ILE A 102 5.69 8.10 9.47
C ILE A 102 6.50 9.07 8.60
N GLU A 103 7.40 8.55 7.75
CA GLU A 103 8.27 9.39 6.90
C GLU A 103 7.48 10.25 5.91
N ILE A 104 6.36 9.75 5.38
CA ILE A 104 5.47 10.52 4.48
C ILE A 104 4.37 11.31 5.22
N GLY A 105 4.39 11.32 6.55
CA GLY A 105 3.50 12.14 7.39
C GLY A 105 2.05 11.65 7.49
N LEU A 106 1.77 10.39 7.15
CA LEU A 106 0.44 9.78 7.26
C LEU A 106 0.21 9.06 8.59
N CYS A 107 1.28 8.75 9.32
CA CYS A 107 1.26 8.27 10.71
C CYS A 107 2.03 9.24 11.62
N THR A 108 1.61 9.35 12.88
CA THR A 108 2.40 10.02 13.93
C THR A 108 3.15 8.95 14.73
N LYS A 109 4.37 9.24 15.17
CA LYS A 109 5.15 8.37 16.08
C LYS A 109 4.44 8.13 17.41
#